data_AF-A0A7W9F9S6-F1
#
_entry.id   AF-A0A7W9F9S6-F1
#
_cell.length_a   1.000
_cell.length_b   1.000
_cell.length_c   1.000
_cell.angle_alpha   90.00
_cell.angle_beta   90.00
_cell.angle_gamma   90.00
#
_symmetry.space_group_name_H-M   'P 1'
#
loop_
_entity.id
_entity.type
_entity.pdbx_description
1 polymer ?
#
loop_
_entity_poly.entity_id
_entity_poly.type
_entity_poly.pdbx_seq_one_letter_code
_entity_poly.pdbx_strand_id
1 'polypeptide(L)' 'MTSYDLTLDEMLSDPIVRRLMERDGVAEAEVRGLSDYVRRRRGPQNRSPTPARIGEEPRVFIG' A
#
# COMPACT_ATOMS: atom_id res chain seq x y z
N MET A 1 -7.55 -10.76 12.99
CA MET A 1 -7.61 -9.43 12.35
C MET A 1 -7.43 -9.64 10.87
N THR A 2 -8.45 -9.27 10.12
CA THR A 2 -8.72 -9.64 8.72
C THR A 2 -7.64 -9.13 7.77
N SER A 3 -7.17 -10.03 6.90
CA SER A 3 -6.28 -9.73 5.78
C SER A 3 -6.87 -8.60 4.92
N TYR A 4 -6.18 -7.47 4.82
CA TYR A 4 -6.53 -6.34 3.95
C TYR A 4 -6.21 -6.65 2.49
N ASP A 5 -6.84 -7.69 1.94
CA ASP A 5 -6.73 -8.02 0.52
C ASP A 5 -7.94 -7.48 -0.26
N LEU A 6 -8.41 -6.29 0.14
CA LEU A 6 -9.42 -5.55 -0.61
C LEU A 6 -8.74 -4.80 -1.74
N THR A 7 -9.26 -5.00 -2.94
CA THR A 7 -8.86 -4.21 -4.10
C THR A 7 -9.30 -2.76 -3.91
N LEU A 8 -8.62 -1.84 -4.59
CA LEU A 8 -9.01 -0.43 -4.57
C LEU A 8 -10.47 -0.22 -5.01
N ASP A 9 -10.94 -1.02 -5.98
CA ASP A 9 -12.29 -0.91 -6.50
C ASP A 9 -13.36 -1.29 -5.46
N GLU A 10 -13.09 -2.34 -4.68
CA GLU A 10 -13.94 -2.75 -3.57
C GLU A 10 -13.96 -1.68 -2.47
N MET A 11 -12.82 -1.07 -2.16
CA MET A 11 -12.75 0.03 -1.19
C MET A 11 -13.54 1.26 -1.65
N LEU A 12 -13.42 1.65 -2.93
CA LEU A 12 -14.15 2.81 -3.49
C LEU A 12 -15.65 2.55 -3.67
N SER A 13 -16.06 1.28 -3.64
CA SER A 13 -17.46 0.88 -3.65
C SER A 13 -18.11 0.94 -2.26
N ASP A 14 -17.32 1.05 -1.18
CA ASP A 14 -17.83 1.14 0.18
C ASP A 14 -18.48 2.53 0.44
N PRO A 15 -19.76 2.57 0.86
CA PRO A 15 -20.46 3.83 1.16
C PRO A 15 -19.79 4.69 2.24
N ILE A 16 -19.12 4.07 3.22
CA ILE A 16 -18.39 4.78 4.28
C ILE A 16 -17.20 5.51 3.65
N VAL A 17 -16.44 4.83 2.79
CA VAL A 17 -15.30 5.42 2.09
C VAL A 17 -15.73 6.60 1.22
N ARG A 18 -16.83 6.46 0.48
CA ARG A 18 -17.39 7.57 -0.33
C ARG A 18 -17.77 8.78 0.52
N ARG A 19 -18.43 8.58 1.66
CA ARG A 19 -18.76 9.68 2.60
C ARG A 19 -17.52 10.37 3.16
N LEU A 20 -16.46 9.61 3.45
CA LEU A 20 -15.20 10.18 3.91
C LEU A 20 -14.53 11.01 2.82
N MET A 21 -14.53 10.52 1.58
CA MET A 21 -14.01 11.26 0.43
C MET A 21 -14.76 12.56 0.19
N GLU A 22 -16.10 12.53 0.23
CA GLU A 22 -16.93 13.74 0.13
C GLU A 22 -16.62 14.76 1.24
N ARG A 23 -16.50 14.29 2.49
CA ARG A 23 -16.14 15.11 3.64
C ARG A 23 -14.77 15.77 3.44
N ASP A 24 -13.81 15.01 2.92
CA ASP A 24 -12.42 15.43 2.77
C ASP A 24 -12.17 16.16 1.43
N GLY A 25 -13.19 16.30 0.58
CA GLY A 25 -13.10 16.97 -0.72
C GLY A 25 -12.27 16.19 -1.76
N VAL A 26 -12.18 14.87 -1.61
CA VAL A 26 -11.35 14.00 -2.46
C VAL A 26 -12.19 13.40 -3.57
N ALA A 27 -11.79 13.58 -4.83
CA ALA A 27 -12.46 12.97 -5.96
C ALA A 27 -11.95 11.54 -6.21
N GLU A 28 -12.86 10.63 -6.58
CA GLU A 28 -12.51 9.24 -6.93
C GLU A 28 -11.48 9.15 -8.07
N ALA A 29 -11.58 10.05 -9.05
CA ALA A 29 -10.64 10.12 -10.16
C ALA A 29 -9.20 10.41 -9.69
N GLU A 30 -9.02 11.23 -8.65
CA GLU A 30 -7.71 11.55 -8.08
C GLU A 30 -7.10 10.32 -7.40
N VAL A 31 -7.90 9.58 -6.63
CA VAL A 31 -7.47 8.36 -5.96
C VAL A 31 -7.09 7.28 -6.97
N ARG A 32 -7.90 7.07 -8.01
CA ARG A 32 -7.59 6.12 -9.10
C ARG A 32 -6.34 6.52 -9.86
N GLY A 33 -6.20 7.81 -10.20
CA GLY A 33 -5.02 8.35 -10.86
C GLY A 33 -3.73 8.15 -10.05
N LEU A 34 -3.80 8.35 -8.73
CA LEU A 34 -2.68 8.11 -7.82
C LEU A 34 -2.32 6.62 -7.74
N SER A 35 -3.32 5.75 -7.62
CA SER A 35 -3.10 4.30 -7.60
C SER A 35 -2.42 3.81 -8.88
N ASP A 36 -2.91 4.27 -10.03
CA ASP A 36 -2.31 3.95 -11.33
C ASP A 36 -0.89 4.49 -11.45
N TYR A 37 -0.64 5.71 -10.96
CA TYR A 37 0.70 6.28 -10.91
C TYR A 37 1.65 5.44 -10.05
N VAL A 38 1.23 5.04 -8.85
CA VAL A 38 2.01 4.17 -7.96
C VAL A 38 2.25 2.80 -8.60
N ARG A 39 1.24 2.21 -9.25
CA ARG A 39 1.34 0.92 -9.95
C ARG A 39 2.35 0.99 -11.10
N ARG A 40 2.30 2.05 -11.92
CA ARG A 40 3.27 2.29 -13.00
C ARG A 40 4.69 2.47 -12.45
N ARG A 41 4.82 3.22 -11.35
CA ARG A 41 6.13 3.51 -10.73
C ARG A 41 6.76 2.29 -10.05
N ARG A 42 5.96 1.37 -9.52
CA ARG A 42 6.46 0.16 -8.84
C ARG A 42 7.01 -0.90 -9.79
N GLY A 43 6.68 -0.86 -11.09
CA GLY A 43 7.14 -1.85 -12.08
C GLY A 43 6.79 -3.31 -11.72
N PRO A 44 7.14 -4.31 -12.56
CA PRO A 44 6.82 -5.72 -12.31
C PRO A 44 7.62 -6.40 -11.18
N GLN A 45 8.50 -5.69 -10.45
CA GLN A 45 9.40 -6.31 -9.48
C GLN A 45 9.57 -5.44 -8.23
N ASN A 46 8.85 -5.80 -7.16
CA ASN A 46 9.49 -5.99 -5.86
C ASN A 46 8.59 -6.80 -4.91
N ARG A 47 8.28 -8.05 -5.29
CA ARG A 47 7.92 -9.09 -4.30
C ARG A 47 9.19 -9.78 -3.85
N SER A 48 10.11 -9.02 -3.27
CA SER A 48 11.06 -9.60 -2.34
C SER A 48 10.30 -9.64 -1.01
N PRO A 49 9.84 -10.79 -0.51
CA PRO A 49 9.44 -10.85 0.87
C PRO A 49 10.74 -10.65 1.64
N THR A 50 11.01 -9.45 2.15
CA THR A 50 12.05 -9.29 3.16
C THR A 50 11.61 -10.20 4.30
N PRO A 51 12.26 -11.35 4.55
CA PRO A 51 11.94 -12.09 5.74
C PRO A 51 12.36 -11.17 6.87
N ALA A 52 11.43 -10.87 7.76
CA ALA A 52 11.74 -10.23 9.02
C ALA A 52 12.84 -11.05 9.71
N ARG A 53 14.11 -10.64 9.56
CA ARG A 53 15.20 -11.15 10.38
C ARG A 53 15.17 -10.38 11.68
N ILE A 54 14.36 -10.92 12.57
CA ILE A 54 14.43 -10.67 14.00
C ILE A 54 15.74 -11.37 14.44
N GLY A 55 16.76 -10.57 14.79
CA GLY A 55 17.96 -11.03 15.49
C GLY A 55 19.13 -11.53 14.64
N GLU A 56 20.00 -10.61 14.19
CA GLU A 56 21.44 -10.91 14.08
C GLU A 56 22.21 -9.69 14.61
N GLU A 57 22.90 -9.90 15.74
CA GLU A 57 23.80 -8.92 16.36
C GLU A 57 24.89 -8.47 15.38
N PRO A 58 25.35 -7.21 15.43
CA PRO A 58 26.46 -6.76 14.59
C PRO A 58 27.74 -7.45 15.07
N ARG A 59 28.17 -8.48 14.33
CA ARG A 59 29.53 -9.02 14.46
C ARG A 59 30.50 -7.97 13.93
N VAL A 60 31.07 -7.20 14.83
CA VAL A 60 32.22 -6.33 14.58
C VAL A 60 33.40 -7.25 14.22
N PHE A 61 33.76 -7.28 12.94
CA PHE A 61 35.07 -7.73 12.50
C PHE A 61 35.97 -6.51 12.41
N ILE A 62 36.96 -6.40 13.29
CA ILE A 62 38.13 -5.55 13.06
C ILE A 62 39.35 -6.45 13.16
N GLY A 63 40.07 -6.54 12.05
CA GLY A 63 41.38 -7.17 11.94
C GLY A 63 42.52 -6.20 12.24
#